data_AF-A0A927BUQ8-F1
#
_entry.id   AF-A0A927BUQ8-F1
#
_cell.length_a   1.000
_cell.length_b   1.000
_cell.length_c   1.000
_cell.angle_alpha   90.00
_cell.angle_beta   90.00
_cell.angle_gamma   90.00
#
_symmetry.space_group_name_H-M   'P 1'
#
loop_
_entity.id
_entity.type
_entity.pdbx_description
1 polymer ?
#
loop_
_entity_poly.entity_id
_entity_poly.type
_entity_poly.pdbx_seq_one_letter_code
_entity_poly.pdbx_strand_id
1 'polypeptide(L)'
;MKGNSYYSRKLHSLLGVIPLSLFILSHALTNFSAAEGGPQGFKDAVAFINGLPIVSVLELVGIFLPLLFHGVYGLYLAYQSNNNLGQFSYGRNWAFTLQRVSGVITFIFVFWHVYQTRFQVFVGNISHDDLGSTMNEIATNPFFFALYVIGVVAAVFHFANGMWAFLVSWGITVGPRAQRISSYVWMVVFVIVTGLFMASLISFRGDEFQEASAALELIRGV
;
A
#
# COMPACT_ATOMS: atom_id res chain seq x y z
N MET A 1 -5.76 31.81 7.26
CA MET A 1 -6.54 30.60 7.61
C MET A 1 -7.03 30.77 9.04
N LYS A 2 -8.34 30.87 9.28
CA LYS A 2 -8.93 30.86 10.63
C LYS A 2 -9.30 29.42 10.98
N GLY A 3 -8.54 28.77 11.85
CA GLY A 3 -8.78 27.40 12.32
C GLY A 3 -7.47 26.66 12.61
N ASN A 4 -7.30 26.18 13.85
CA ASN A 4 -6.09 25.51 14.31
C ASN A 4 -5.99 24.09 13.70
N SER A 5 -5.53 23.97 12.45
CA SER A 5 -5.38 22.69 11.74
C SER A 5 -4.21 21.81 12.23
N TYR A 6 -3.49 22.26 13.26
CA TYR A 6 -2.30 21.58 13.79
C TYR A 6 -2.58 20.13 14.20
N TYR A 7 -3.62 19.92 15.02
CA TYR A 7 -3.94 18.59 15.55
C TYR A 7 -4.36 17.62 14.45
N SER A 8 -5.21 18.04 13.50
CA SER A 8 -5.63 17.19 12.38
C SER A 8 -4.44 16.81 11.47
N ARG A 9 -3.51 17.73 11.22
CA ARG A 9 -2.28 17.46 10.46
C ARG A 9 -1.36 16.47 11.20
N LYS A 10 -1.22 16.62 12.52
CA LYS A 10 -0.44 15.68 13.34
C LYS A 10 -1.10 14.31 13.37
N LEU A 11 -2.41 14.22 13.57
CA LEU A 11 -3.15 12.96 13.53
C LEU A 11 -3.02 12.27 12.17
N HIS A 12 -3.21 12.99 11.07
CA HIS A 12 -3.04 12.45 9.71
C HIS A 12 -1.65 11.83 9.51
N SER A 13 -0.61 12.55 9.95
CA SER A 13 0.77 12.08 9.88
C SER A 13 1.00 10.84 10.77
N LEU A 14 0.43 10.82 11.98
CA LEU A 14 0.56 9.70 12.92
C LEU A 14 -0.13 8.43 12.40
N LEU A 15 -1.34 8.56 11.84
CA LEU A 15 -2.07 7.43 11.24
C LEU A 15 -1.36 6.88 10.01
N GLY A 16 -0.71 7.73 9.21
CA GLY A 16 0.14 7.27 8.11
C GLY A 16 1.34 6.44 8.58
N VAL A 17 1.98 6.86 9.68
CA VAL A 17 3.23 6.26 10.16
C VAL A 17 3.06 5.06 11.07
N ILE A 18 2.03 5.02 11.91
CA ILE A 18 1.86 3.89 12.83
C ILE A 18 1.03 2.79 12.16
N PRO A 19 -0.31 2.91 12.04
CA PRO A 19 -1.11 1.81 11.50
C PRO A 19 -0.82 1.52 10.02
N LEU A 20 -0.77 2.54 9.16
CA LEU A 20 -0.70 2.29 7.71
C LEU A 20 0.67 1.83 7.24
N SER A 21 1.76 2.26 7.90
CA SER A 21 3.10 1.76 7.59
C SER A 21 3.29 0.32 8.04
N LEU A 22 2.77 -0.05 9.22
CA LEU A 22 2.75 -1.45 9.65
C LEU A 22 1.93 -2.30 8.68
N PHE A 23 0.78 -1.79 8.24
CA PHE A 23 -0.08 -2.47 7.27
C PHE A 23 0.61 -2.67 5.91
N ILE A 24 1.20 -1.65 5.30
CA ILE A 24 1.82 -1.83 3.97
C ILE A 24 3.03 -2.78 4.01
N LEU A 25 3.78 -2.79 5.12
CA LEU A 25 4.90 -3.71 5.32
C LEU A 25 4.42 -5.15 5.56
N SER A 26 3.43 -5.36 6.42
CA SER A 26 2.85 -6.70 6.62
C SER A 26 2.20 -7.20 5.33
N HIS A 27 1.48 -6.33 4.62
CA HIS A 27 0.88 -6.64 3.33
C HIS A 27 1.92 -7.02 2.28
N ALA A 28 3.06 -6.31 2.21
CA ALA A 28 4.16 -6.68 1.32
C ALA A 28 4.71 -8.07 1.64
N LEU A 29 4.93 -8.38 2.92
CA LEU A 29 5.46 -9.69 3.35
C LEU A 29 4.46 -10.83 3.09
N THR A 30 3.18 -10.63 3.41
CA THR A 30 2.13 -11.62 3.10
C THR A 30 2.04 -11.88 1.61
N ASN A 31 2.06 -10.84 0.76
CA ASN A 31 2.06 -11.05 -0.68
C ASN A 31 3.37 -11.68 -1.17
N PHE A 32 4.52 -11.38 -0.53
CA PHE A 32 5.81 -11.94 -0.91
C PHE A 32 5.89 -13.45 -0.69
N SER A 33 5.08 -14.01 0.23
CA SER A 33 4.95 -15.47 0.39
C SER A 33 4.49 -16.18 -0.90
N ALA A 34 3.84 -15.48 -1.84
CA ALA A 34 3.55 -16.01 -3.18
C ALA A 34 4.83 -16.26 -4.00
N ALA A 35 5.87 -15.43 -3.83
CA ALA A 35 7.15 -15.61 -4.50
C ALA A 35 8.06 -16.63 -3.78
N GLU A 36 7.91 -16.77 -2.45
CA GLU A 36 8.71 -17.69 -1.63
C GLU A 36 8.17 -19.13 -1.64
N GLY A 37 6.84 -19.30 -1.59
CA GLY A 37 6.18 -20.60 -1.42
C GLY A 37 5.04 -20.87 -2.40
N GLY A 38 4.96 -20.10 -3.50
CA GLY A 38 3.94 -20.30 -4.54
C GLY A 38 2.51 -20.13 -4.03
N PRO A 39 1.52 -20.79 -4.68
CA PRO A 39 0.11 -20.71 -4.28
C PRO A 39 -0.15 -21.14 -2.84
N GLN A 40 0.53 -22.18 -2.37
CA GLN A 40 0.34 -22.69 -1.01
C GLN A 40 0.92 -21.73 0.04
N GLY A 41 2.12 -21.19 -0.18
CA GLY A 41 2.73 -20.21 0.72
C GLY A 41 1.86 -18.96 0.88
N PHE A 42 1.31 -18.46 -0.23
CA PHE A 42 0.35 -17.35 -0.20
C PHE A 42 -0.92 -17.71 0.57
N LYS A 43 -1.52 -18.87 0.29
CA LYS A 43 -2.72 -19.35 0.97
C LYS A 43 -2.50 -19.46 2.48
N ASP A 44 -1.38 -20.04 2.92
CA ASP A 44 -1.06 -20.21 4.33
C ASP A 44 -0.86 -18.86 5.04
N ALA A 45 -0.20 -17.90 4.38
CA ALA A 45 -0.01 -16.56 4.92
C ALA A 45 -1.34 -15.79 5.06
N VAL A 46 -2.25 -15.93 4.08
CA VAL A 46 -3.61 -15.38 4.15
C VAL A 46 -4.41 -16.04 5.27
N ALA A 47 -4.36 -17.38 5.37
CA ALA A 47 -5.06 -18.13 6.41
C ALA A 47 -4.58 -17.73 7.81
N PHE A 48 -3.26 -17.55 8.00
CA PHE A 48 -2.69 -17.12 9.26
C PHE A 48 -3.26 -15.77 9.73
N ILE A 49 -3.30 -14.76 8.85
CA ILE A 49 -3.81 -13.43 9.22
C ILE A 49 -5.31 -13.48 9.53
N ASN A 50 -6.09 -14.19 8.71
CA ASN A 50 -7.53 -14.29 8.89
C ASN A 50 -7.93 -15.22 10.05
N GLY A 51 -7.01 -16.05 10.54
CA GLY A 51 -7.15 -16.84 11.76
C GLY A 51 -6.85 -16.09 13.05
N LEU A 52 -6.36 -14.84 12.99
CA LEU A 52 -6.09 -14.05 14.19
C LEU A 52 -7.38 -13.74 14.97
N PRO A 53 -7.35 -13.78 16.31
CA PRO A 53 -8.50 -13.37 17.10
C PRO A 53 -8.82 -11.90 16.80
N ILE A 54 -10.11 -11.55 16.83
CA ILE A 54 -10.62 -10.18 16.62
C ILE A 54 -10.15 -9.51 15.32
N VAL A 55 -9.77 -10.26 14.28
CA VAL A 55 -9.24 -9.72 13.02
C VAL A 55 -10.14 -8.65 12.40
N SER A 56 -11.46 -8.81 12.41
CA SER A 56 -12.39 -7.79 11.89
C SER A 56 -12.30 -6.46 12.63
N VAL A 57 -12.03 -6.47 13.94
CA VAL A 57 -11.83 -5.25 14.74
C VAL A 57 -10.47 -4.63 14.43
N LEU A 58 -9.44 -5.46 14.31
CA LEU A 58 -8.09 -5.01 13.91
C LEU A 58 -8.10 -4.36 12.53
N GLU A 59 -8.83 -4.93 11.58
CA GLU A 59 -8.99 -4.35 10.25
C GLU A 59 -9.77 -3.03 10.30
N LEU A 60 -10.90 -2.99 11.00
CA LEU A 60 -11.71 -1.77 11.07
C LEU A 60 -10.95 -0.61 11.73
N VAL A 61 -10.41 -0.83 12.92
CA VAL A 61 -9.79 0.22 13.75
C VAL A 61 -8.33 0.46 13.38
N GLY A 62 -7.61 -0.60 13.01
CA GLY A 62 -6.19 -0.53 12.68
C GLY A 62 -5.90 -0.24 11.20
N ILE A 63 -6.85 -0.49 10.29
CA ILE A 63 -6.63 -0.30 8.85
C ILE A 63 -7.65 0.67 8.27
N PHE A 64 -8.95 0.32 8.22
CA PHE A 64 -9.95 1.07 7.47
C PHE A 64 -10.19 2.48 8.00
N LEU A 65 -10.39 2.66 9.31
CA LEU A 65 -10.59 4.00 9.89
C LEU A 65 -9.34 4.90 9.71
N PRO A 66 -8.12 4.44 10.03
CA PRO A 66 -6.91 5.19 9.74
C PRO A 66 -6.74 5.53 8.26
N LEU A 67 -6.99 4.57 7.37
CA LEU A 67 -6.86 4.73 5.93
C LEU A 67 -7.87 5.75 5.39
N LEU A 68 -9.12 5.70 5.85
CA LEU A 68 -10.17 6.65 5.45
C LEU A 68 -9.80 8.08 5.85
N PHE A 69 -9.42 8.29 7.12
CA PHE A 69 -9.02 9.62 7.58
C PHE A 69 -7.76 10.10 6.85
N HIS A 70 -6.75 9.26 6.75
CA HIS A 70 -5.49 9.60 6.08
C HIS A 70 -5.71 9.93 4.60
N GLY A 71 -6.45 9.10 3.86
CA GLY A 71 -6.76 9.32 2.45
C GLY A 71 -7.56 10.58 2.20
N VAL A 72 -8.73 10.73 2.85
CA VAL A 72 -9.64 11.85 2.61
C VAL A 72 -9.03 13.17 3.06
N TYR A 73 -8.48 13.22 4.29
CA TYR A 73 -7.83 14.43 4.77
C TYR A 73 -6.54 14.73 4.00
N GLY A 74 -5.81 13.71 3.56
CA GLY A 74 -4.64 13.82 2.70
C GLY A 74 -4.95 14.48 1.36
N LEU A 75 -6.07 14.12 0.72
CA LEU A 75 -6.55 14.78 -0.51
C LEU A 75 -6.86 16.26 -0.27
N TYR A 76 -7.50 16.60 0.86
CA TYR A 76 -7.72 17.99 1.25
C TYR A 76 -6.40 18.77 1.46
N LEU A 77 -5.38 18.15 2.06
CA LEU A 77 -4.05 18.75 2.19
C LEU A 77 -3.34 18.91 0.85
N ALA A 78 -3.49 17.95 -0.06
CA ALA A 78 -2.93 18.02 -1.40
C ALA A 78 -3.56 19.16 -2.22
N TYR A 79 -4.89 19.31 -2.16
CA TYR A 79 -5.62 20.38 -2.83
C TYR A 79 -5.21 21.78 -2.35
N GLN A 80 -4.95 21.94 -1.05
CA GLN A 80 -4.49 23.22 -0.49
C GLN A 80 -2.98 23.48 -0.63
N SER A 81 -2.22 22.52 -1.15
CA SER A 81 -0.77 22.65 -1.23
C SER A 81 -0.35 23.59 -2.36
N ASN A 82 0.64 24.44 -2.11
CA ASN A 82 1.22 25.31 -3.13
C ASN A 82 2.47 24.66 -3.72
N ASN A 83 2.35 24.10 -4.93
CA ASN A 83 3.47 23.46 -5.63
C ASN A 83 4.28 24.51 -6.40
N ASN A 84 5.55 24.70 -6.03
CA ASN A 84 6.41 25.74 -6.61
C ASN A 84 7.44 25.20 -7.63
N LEU A 85 7.12 24.13 -8.37
CA LEU A 85 8.05 23.50 -9.33
C LEU A 85 8.49 24.44 -10.47
N GLY A 86 7.68 25.43 -10.84
CA GLY A 86 8.02 26.40 -11.88
C GLY A 86 9.03 27.48 -11.46
N GLN A 87 9.24 27.70 -10.16
CA GLN A 87 10.18 28.71 -9.64
C GLN A 87 11.40 28.09 -8.95
N PHE A 88 11.26 26.91 -8.33
CA PHE A 88 12.33 26.25 -7.59
C PHE A 88 12.35 24.74 -7.89
N SER A 89 13.36 24.30 -8.63
CA SER A 89 13.52 22.93 -9.15
C SER A 89 14.39 22.02 -8.28
N TYR A 90 14.52 22.30 -6.98
CA TYR A 90 15.32 21.47 -6.07
C TYR A 90 14.69 20.08 -5.86
N GLY A 91 15.51 19.07 -5.60
CA GLY A 91 15.03 17.68 -5.42
C GLY A 91 14.00 17.50 -4.30
N ARG A 92 14.01 18.36 -3.27
CA ARG A 92 12.97 18.35 -2.22
C ARG A 92 11.64 18.95 -2.67
N ASN A 93 11.65 19.91 -3.59
CA ASN A 93 10.45 20.45 -4.22
C ASN A 93 9.78 19.37 -5.08
N TRP A 94 10.60 18.61 -5.83
CA TRP A 94 10.11 17.42 -6.54
C TRP A 94 9.54 16.36 -5.61
N ALA A 95 10.26 15.97 -4.55
CA ALA A 95 9.76 15.00 -3.58
C ALA A 95 8.46 15.48 -2.88
N PHE A 96 8.34 16.79 -2.64
CA PHE A 96 7.10 17.38 -2.14
C PHE A 96 5.96 17.17 -3.14
N THR A 97 6.12 17.55 -4.41
CA THR A 97 5.05 17.37 -5.40
C THR A 97 4.74 15.90 -5.66
N LEU A 98 5.76 15.05 -5.79
CA LEU A 98 5.60 13.62 -5.99
C LEU A 98 4.82 12.96 -4.84
N GLN A 99 4.99 13.40 -3.57
CA GLN A 99 4.17 12.91 -2.46
C GLN A 99 2.67 13.10 -2.69
N ARG A 100 2.27 14.23 -3.31
CA ARG A 100 0.85 14.56 -3.53
C ARG A 100 0.33 13.76 -4.72
N VAL A 101 1.07 13.76 -5.82
CA VAL A 101 0.72 13.00 -7.02
C VAL A 101 0.61 11.51 -6.68
N SER A 102 1.62 10.95 -6.00
CA SER A 102 1.59 9.56 -5.57
C SER A 102 0.46 9.29 -4.57
N GLY A 103 0.13 10.23 -3.70
CA GLY A 103 -1.00 10.11 -2.77
C GLY A 103 -2.35 10.00 -3.48
N VAL A 104 -2.57 10.81 -4.52
CA VAL A 104 -3.79 10.74 -5.35
C VAL A 104 -3.86 9.42 -6.12
N ILE A 105 -2.75 9.02 -6.76
CA ILE A 105 -2.67 7.73 -7.46
C ILE A 105 -2.95 6.58 -6.49
N THR A 106 -2.32 6.61 -5.31
CA THR A 106 -2.50 5.60 -4.26
C THR A 106 -3.95 5.54 -3.79
N PHE A 107 -4.60 6.69 -3.59
CA PHE A 107 -6.00 6.74 -3.17
C PHE A 107 -6.92 6.03 -4.18
N ILE A 108 -6.76 6.34 -5.48
CA ILE A 108 -7.54 5.71 -6.56
C ILE A 108 -7.23 4.21 -6.62
N PHE A 109 -5.94 3.85 -6.61
CA PHE A 109 -5.50 2.46 -6.67
C PHE A 109 -6.03 1.64 -5.51
N VAL A 110 -5.91 2.12 -4.27
CA VAL A 110 -6.37 1.41 -3.07
C VAL A 110 -7.88 1.23 -3.08
N PHE A 111 -8.65 2.24 -3.50
CA PHE A 111 -10.10 2.09 -3.62
C PHE A 111 -10.47 0.95 -4.59
N TRP A 112 -9.85 0.95 -5.77
CA TRP A 112 -10.09 -0.08 -6.78
C TRP A 112 -9.58 -1.46 -6.35
N HIS A 113 -8.38 -1.54 -5.79
CA HIS A 113 -7.77 -2.77 -5.28
C HIS A 113 -8.63 -3.41 -4.17
N VAL A 114 -9.09 -2.61 -3.19
CA VAL A 114 -9.98 -3.07 -2.12
C VAL A 114 -11.32 -3.55 -2.69
N TYR A 115 -11.86 -2.87 -3.71
CA TYR A 115 -13.09 -3.29 -4.38
C TYR A 115 -12.95 -4.66 -5.06
N GLN A 116 -11.83 -4.94 -5.73
CA GLN A 116 -11.58 -6.22 -6.40
C GLN A 116 -11.29 -7.37 -5.45
N THR A 117 -10.81 -7.07 -4.24
CA THR A 117 -10.35 -8.10 -3.29
C THR A 117 -11.20 -8.12 -2.02
N ARG A 118 -10.87 -7.31 -1.02
CA ARG A 118 -11.47 -7.37 0.32
C ARG A 118 -12.97 -7.13 0.30
N PHE A 119 -13.47 -6.25 -0.57
CA PHE A 119 -14.90 -6.02 -0.73
C PHE A 119 -15.63 -7.25 -1.29
N GLN A 120 -15.05 -7.95 -2.29
CA GLN A 120 -15.63 -9.19 -2.82
C GLN A 120 -15.70 -10.29 -1.76
N VAL A 121 -14.67 -10.39 -0.91
CA VAL A 121 -14.70 -11.29 0.26
C VAL A 121 -15.80 -10.89 1.24
N PHE A 122 -15.93 -9.60 1.53
CA PHE A 122 -16.92 -9.09 2.47
C PHE A 122 -18.38 -9.35 2.03
N VAL A 123 -18.68 -9.20 0.72
CA VAL A 123 -20.02 -9.48 0.18
C VAL A 123 -20.26 -10.96 -0.11
N GLY A 124 -19.26 -11.82 0.10
CA GLY A 124 -19.37 -13.27 -0.08
C GLY A 124 -19.28 -13.75 -1.54
N ASN A 125 -18.85 -12.90 -2.48
CA ASN A 125 -18.67 -13.29 -3.88
C ASN A 125 -17.46 -14.21 -4.07
N ILE A 126 -16.43 -14.03 -3.25
CA ILE A 126 -15.22 -14.88 -3.20
C ILE A 126 -14.85 -15.18 -1.75
N SER A 127 -14.13 -16.27 -1.51
CA SER A 127 -13.56 -16.63 -0.21
C SER A 127 -12.11 -16.15 -0.07
N HIS A 128 -11.52 -16.33 1.12
CA HIS A 128 -10.10 -16.07 1.32
C HIS A 128 -9.20 -17.01 0.48
N ASP A 129 -9.65 -18.23 0.23
CA ASP A 129 -8.92 -19.21 -0.59
C ASP A 129 -8.88 -18.81 -2.08
N ASP A 130 -9.81 -17.96 -2.52
CA ASP A 130 -9.88 -17.47 -3.91
C ASP A 130 -8.90 -16.36 -4.22
N LEU A 131 -8.32 -15.72 -3.19
CA LEU A 131 -7.48 -14.53 -3.39
C LEU A 131 -6.27 -14.83 -4.30
N GLY A 132 -5.73 -16.05 -4.26
CA GLY A 132 -4.66 -16.46 -5.17
C GLY A 132 -5.12 -16.47 -6.63
N SER A 133 -6.31 -17.03 -6.91
CA SER A 133 -6.91 -17.03 -8.26
C SER A 133 -7.25 -15.62 -8.73
N THR A 134 -7.89 -14.83 -7.87
CA THR A 134 -8.24 -13.44 -8.18
C THR A 134 -6.98 -12.62 -8.53
N MET A 135 -5.88 -12.81 -7.79
CA MET A 135 -4.62 -12.14 -8.11
C MET A 135 -3.99 -12.66 -9.40
N ASN A 136 -4.10 -13.96 -9.71
CA ASN A 136 -3.65 -14.51 -10.99
C ASN A 136 -4.39 -13.88 -12.18
N GLU A 137 -5.72 -13.83 -12.13
CA GLU A 137 -6.55 -13.21 -13.17
C GLU A 137 -6.20 -11.72 -13.38
N ILE A 138 -6.01 -10.98 -12.28
CA ILE A 138 -5.62 -9.57 -12.32
C ILE A 138 -4.21 -9.41 -12.90
N ALA A 139 -3.24 -10.20 -12.43
CA ALA A 139 -1.85 -10.06 -12.80
C ALA A 139 -1.53 -10.57 -14.22
N THR A 140 -2.30 -11.53 -14.73
CA THR A 140 -2.17 -12.04 -16.10
C THR A 140 -2.80 -11.13 -17.14
N ASN A 141 -3.80 -10.31 -16.76
CA ASN A 141 -4.32 -9.25 -17.61
C ASN A 141 -3.29 -8.10 -17.77
N PRO A 142 -2.75 -7.84 -18.98
CA PRO A 142 -1.66 -6.85 -19.15
C PRO A 142 -2.04 -5.43 -18.73
N PHE A 143 -3.31 -5.04 -18.93
CA PHE A 143 -3.80 -3.71 -18.56
C PHE A 143 -3.86 -3.57 -17.04
N PHE A 144 -4.46 -4.53 -16.35
CA PHE A 144 -4.52 -4.49 -14.89
C PHE A 144 -3.14 -4.64 -14.25
N PHE A 145 -2.27 -5.49 -14.79
CA PHE A 145 -0.89 -5.60 -14.33
C PHE A 145 -0.17 -4.25 -14.37
N ALA A 146 -0.25 -3.52 -15.49
CA ALA A 146 0.37 -2.20 -15.62
C ALA A 146 -0.19 -1.20 -14.58
N LEU A 147 -1.52 -1.19 -14.37
CA LEU A 147 -2.14 -0.33 -13.36
C LEU A 147 -1.71 -0.69 -11.93
N TYR A 148 -1.60 -1.99 -11.62
CA TYR A 148 -1.11 -2.46 -10.33
C TYR A 148 0.36 -2.07 -10.09
N VAL A 149 1.22 -2.18 -11.11
CA VAL A 149 2.62 -1.73 -11.02
C VAL A 149 2.67 -0.23 -10.70
N ILE A 150 1.91 0.60 -11.43
CA ILE A 150 1.86 2.05 -11.18
C ILE A 150 1.34 2.35 -9.77
N GLY A 151 0.25 1.69 -9.37
CA GLY A 151 -0.38 1.86 -8.07
C GLY A 151 0.54 1.48 -6.91
N VAL A 152 1.20 0.33 -7.01
CA VAL A 152 2.18 -0.15 -6.02
C VAL A 152 3.37 0.79 -5.91
N VAL A 153 3.99 1.17 -7.03
CA VAL A 153 5.15 2.07 -7.00
C VAL A 153 4.77 3.42 -6.39
N ALA A 154 3.60 3.96 -6.74
CA ALA A 154 3.09 5.19 -6.15
C ALA A 154 2.86 5.04 -4.63
N ALA A 155 2.22 3.94 -4.19
CA ALA A 155 1.93 3.68 -2.78
C ALA A 155 3.21 3.54 -1.95
N VAL A 156 4.19 2.78 -2.43
CA VAL A 156 5.46 2.58 -1.71
C VAL A 156 6.30 3.86 -1.70
N PHE A 157 6.30 4.65 -2.79
CA PHE A 157 6.93 5.97 -2.79
C PHE A 157 6.27 6.92 -1.79
N HIS A 158 4.92 6.96 -1.78
CA HIS A 158 4.15 7.77 -0.83
C HIS A 158 4.47 7.40 0.62
N PHE A 159 4.55 6.09 0.91
CA PHE A 159 4.96 5.57 2.20
C PHE A 159 6.38 6.02 2.57
N ALA A 160 7.37 5.73 1.73
CA ALA A 160 8.78 5.97 2.05
C ALA A 160 9.10 7.47 2.21
N ASN A 161 8.64 8.31 1.28
CA ASN A 161 8.84 9.75 1.37
C ASN A 161 7.97 10.39 2.48
N GLY A 162 6.80 9.81 2.75
CA GLY A 162 5.96 10.18 3.89
C GLY A 162 6.63 9.91 5.24
N MET A 163 7.32 8.77 5.39
CA MET A 163 8.11 8.43 6.57
C MET A 163 9.27 9.39 6.77
N TRP A 164 10.01 9.72 5.71
CA TRP A 164 11.03 10.76 5.77
C TRP A 164 10.44 12.10 6.25
N ALA A 165 9.31 12.53 5.68
CA ALA A 165 8.66 13.80 6.05
C ALA A 165 8.12 13.79 7.50
N PHE A 166 7.63 12.64 7.99
CA PHE A 166 7.25 12.46 9.38
C PHE A 166 8.43 12.69 10.31
N LEU A 167 9.57 12.01 10.08
CA LEU A 167 10.75 12.12 10.94
C LEU A 167 11.26 13.56 11.04
N VAL A 168 11.18 14.33 9.95
CA VAL A 168 11.52 15.76 9.96
C VAL A 168 10.50 16.58 10.75
N SER A 169 9.21 16.44 10.41
CA SER A 169 8.13 17.28 10.98
C SER A 169 7.81 16.98 12.46
N TRP A 170 8.25 15.84 12.97
CA TRP A 170 8.16 15.46 14.38
C TRP A 170 9.47 15.67 15.15
N GLY A 171 10.50 16.25 14.52
CA GLY A 171 11.74 16.62 15.19
C GLY A 171 12.67 15.46 15.52
N ILE A 172 12.52 14.31 14.85
CA ILE A 172 13.39 13.14 15.02
C ILE A 172 14.67 13.32 14.20
N THR A 173 14.55 13.74 12.94
CA THR A 173 15.70 14.06 12.07
C THR A 173 15.80 15.56 11.85
N VAL A 174 16.40 16.27 12.80
CA VAL A 174 16.44 17.75 12.81
C VAL A 174 17.53 18.31 11.89
N GLY A 175 18.79 17.89 12.06
CA GLY A 175 19.93 18.51 11.38
C GLY A 175 20.09 18.13 9.90
N PRO A 176 20.76 18.94 9.06
CA PRO A 176 20.91 18.68 7.62
C PRO A 176 21.55 17.32 7.29
N ARG A 177 22.53 16.89 8.10
CA ARG A 177 23.16 15.56 7.96
C ARG A 177 22.17 14.44 8.26
N ALA A 178 21.39 14.56 9.34
CA ALA A 178 20.39 13.55 9.72
C ALA A 178 19.28 13.43 8.66
N GLN A 179 18.80 14.56 8.13
CA GLN A 179 17.81 14.56 7.06
C GLN A 179 18.34 13.92 5.78
N ARG A 180 19.61 14.16 5.42
CA ARG A 180 20.27 13.53 4.25
C ARG A 180 20.40 12.02 4.41
N ILE A 181 20.90 11.55 5.56
CA ILE A 181 21.01 10.11 5.85
C ILE A 181 19.63 9.46 5.82
N SER A 182 18.63 10.09 6.45
CA SER A 182 17.24 9.65 6.43
C SER A 182 16.71 9.50 5.01
N SER A 183 17.06 10.42 4.09
CA SER A 183 16.68 10.27 2.67
C SER A 183 17.24 9.00 2.03
N TYR A 184 18.51 8.65 2.29
CA TYR A 184 19.08 7.41 1.75
C TYR A 184 18.41 6.17 2.33
N VAL A 185 18.18 6.14 3.65
CA VAL A 185 17.49 5.03 4.33
C VAL A 185 16.12 4.79 3.71
N TRP A 186 15.29 5.84 3.58
CA TRP A 186 13.95 5.68 3.02
C TRP A 186 13.94 5.38 1.53
N MET A 187 14.94 5.82 0.77
CA MET A 187 15.09 5.39 -0.63
C MET A 187 15.46 3.91 -0.75
N VAL A 188 16.28 3.37 0.15
CA VAL A 188 16.57 1.93 0.21
C VAL A 188 15.32 1.15 0.59
N VAL A 189 14.57 1.60 1.61
CA VAL A 189 13.29 0.98 1.99
C VAL A 189 12.29 1.02 0.83
N PHE A 190 12.20 2.13 0.08
CA PHE A 190 11.38 2.22 -1.12
C PHE A 190 11.73 1.11 -2.12
N VAL A 191 13.01 0.96 -2.47
CA VAL A 191 13.46 -0.07 -3.43
C VAL A 191 13.15 -1.48 -2.93
N ILE A 192 13.44 -1.78 -1.66
CA ILE A 192 13.19 -3.11 -1.08
C ILE A 192 11.70 -3.44 -1.10
N VAL A 193 10.86 -2.56 -0.56
CA VAL A 193 9.42 -2.83 -0.45
C VAL A 193 8.75 -2.88 -1.82
N THR A 194 9.17 -2.03 -2.77
CA THR A 194 8.73 -2.16 -4.17
C THR A 194 9.17 -3.50 -4.74
N GLY A 195 10.41 -3.93 -4.50
CA GLY A 195 10.91 -5.24 -4.94
C GLY A 195 10.08 -6.41 -4.43
N LEU A 196 9.67 -6.39 -3.16
CA LEU A 196 8.79 -7.41 -2.58
C LEU A 196 7.46 -7.49 -3.33
N PHE A 197 6.78 -6.36 -3.53
CA PHE A 197 5.51 -6.34 -4.28
C PHE A 197 5.67 -6.71 -5.75
N MET A 198 6.77 -6.31 -6.40
CA MET A 198 7.04 -6.68 -7.79
C MET A 198 7.25 -8.18 -7.92
N ALA A 199 8.01 -8.78 -7.01
CA ALA A 199 8.20 -10.23 -6.96
C ALA A 199 6.84 -10.95 -6.77
N SER A 200 5.98 -10.48 -5.88
CA SER A 200 4.62 -11.01 -5.71
C SER A 200 3.79 -10.92 -6.98
N LEU A 201 3.71 -9.74 -7.60
CA LEU A 201 2.92 -9.52 -8.83
C LEU A 201 3.40 -10.40 -9.99
N ILE A 202 4.72 -10.60 -10.11
CA ILE A 202 5.28 -11.50 -11.12
C ILE A 202 4.95 -12.95 -10.78
N SER A 203 5.08 -13.36 -9.51
CA SER A 203 4.75 -14.73 -9.08
C SER A 203 3.29 -15.09 -9.35
N PHE A 204 2.36 -14.18 -9.11
CA PHE A 204 0.94 -14.40 -9.41
C PHE A 204 0.67 -14.70 -10.90
N ARG A 205 1.59 -14.41 -11.82
CA ARG A 205 1.46 -14.74 -13.25
C ARG A 205 1.90 -16.15 -13.59
N GLY A 206 2.53 -16.87 -12.66
CA GLY A 206 3.09 -18.20 -12.90
C GLY A 206 2.02 -19.26 -13.14
N ASP A 207 2.41 -20.30 -13.88
CA ASP A 207 1.54 -21.43 -14.26
C ASP A 207 1.00 -22.16 -13.01
N GLU A 208 1.78 -22.25 -11.94
CA GLU A 208 1.35 -22.85 -10.67
C GLU A 208 0.09 -22.19 -10.08
N PHE A 209 -0.06 -20.87 -10.24
CA PHE A 209 -1.27 -20.17 -9.81
C PHE A 209 -2.45 -20.43 -10.76
N GLN A 210 -2.21 -20.59 -12.06
CA GLN A 210 -3.25 -20.97 -13.02
C GLN A 210 -3.76 -22.40 -12.77
N GLU A 211 -2.85 -23.33 -12.50
CA GLU A 211 -3.18 -24.72 -12.16
C GLU A 211 -3.97 -24.80 -10.84
N ALA A 212 -3.55 -24.03 -9.82
CA ALA A 212 -4.25 -23.95 -8.55
C ALA A 212 -5.68 -23.40 -8.71
N SER A 213 -5.86 -22.37 -9.55
CA SER A 213 -7.17 -21.84 -9.92
C SER A 213 -8.06 -22.89 -10.58
N ALA A 214 -7.55 -23.57 -11.61
CA ALA A 214 -8.30 -24.60 -12.32
C ALA A 214 -8.71 -25.77 -11.41
N ALA A 215 -7.81 -26.19 -10.50
CA ALA A 215 -8.11 -27.22 -9.52
C ALA A 215 -9.22 -26.79 -8.54
N LEU A 216 -9.22 -25.52 -8.10
CA LEU A 216 -10.23 -24.97 -7.22
C LEU A 216 -11.62 -24.91 -7.88
N GLU A 217 -11.67 -24.54 -9.17
CA GLU A 217 -12.91 -24.55 -9.95
C GLU A 217 -13.48 -25.98 -10.12
N LEU A 218 -12.60 -26.95 -10.42
CA LEU A 218 -12.99 -28.37 -10.51
C LEU A 218 -13.61 -28.89 -9.22
N ILE A 219 -13.05 -28.55 -8.06
CA ILE A 219 -13.59 -28.96 -6.75
C ILE A 219 -14.98 -28.37 -6.50
N ARG A 220 -15.26 -27.17 -7.00
CA ARG A 220 -16.54 -26.46 -6.79
C ARG A 220 -17.61 -26.80 -7.82
N GLY A 221 -17.19 -27.28 -8.99
CA GLY A 221 -18.09 -27.77 -10.04
C GLY A 221 -18.63 -29.18 -9.81
N VAL A 222 -18.22 -29.84 -8.72
CA VAL A 222 -18.69 -31.15 -8.24
C VAL A 222 -19.57 -30.95 -7.01
#